data_AF-A0A538Q472-F1
#
_entry.id   AF-A0A538Q472-F1
#
_cell.length_a   1.000
_cell.length_b   1.000
_cell.length_c   1.000
_cell.angle_alpha   90.00
_cell.angle_beta   90.00
_cell.angle_gamma   90.00
#
_symmetry.space_group_name_H-M   'P 1'
#
loop_
_entity.id
_entity.type
_entity.pdbx_description
1 polymer ?
#
loop_
_entity_poly.entity_id
_entity_poly.type
_entity_poly.pdbx_seq_one_letter_code
_entity_poly.pdbx_strand_id
1 'polypeptide(L)'
;MSTQPGSVTSRRAAMDRGLLCLMLVACKPAVHEDPHPAVAPTPDVPVASSRAAPHSGAGDSMSELPSGIHTQTFLVGDTTVRYTILVPEGYSRTAPAPLIVMLHYGGYNGDVPPFYGRGMIEGLAQPAFRSLRAIIIAPDSIVGDWTTAENDAAVVSLTRAIMSHYAVDPAKVVLSGYSMGGVGTWHIGNKHQDLFAAAIPIA
;
A
#
# COMPACT_ATOMS: atom_id res chain seq x y z
N MET A 1 55.27 -20.88 -33.51
CA MET A 1 54.69 -19.59 -33.98
C MET A 1 53.22 -19.60 -33.60
N SER A 2 52.89 -18.94 -32.48
CA SER A 2 52.34 -17.58 -32.38
C SER A 2 50.81 -17.56 -32.45
N THR A 3 50.17 -17.40 -31.28
CA THR A 3 49.36 -16.22 -30.84
C THR A 3 47.88 -16.35 -31.23
N GLN A 4 46.99 -16.72 -30.30
CA GLN A 4 46.18 -15.88 -29.38
C GLN A 4 44.88 -15.31 -30.02
N PRO A 5 43.83 -15.02 -29.21
CA PRO A 5 42.43 -15.26 -29.51
C PRO A 5 41.66 -14.02 -30.00
N GLY A 6 40.48 -14.25 -30.56
CA GLY A 6 39.53 -13.22 -30.98
C GLY A 6 38.95 -12.44 -29.78
N SER A 7 39.13 -11.13 -29.82
CA SER A 7 38.74 -10.13 -28.83
C SER A 7 37.26 -9.79 -28.86
N VAL A 8 36.71 -9.59 -27.66
CA VAL A 8 35.51 -8.82 -27.36
C VAL A 8 35.58 -7.42 -28.00
N THR A 9 34.51 -7.01 -28.69
CA THR A 9 34.19 -5.57 -28.85
C THR A 9 32.70 -5.33 -28.60
N SER A 10 32.47 -4.71 -27.45
CA SER A 10 31.26 -4.02 -27.02
C SER A 10 30.90 -2.90 -28.00
N ARG A 11 29.67 -2.89 -28.51
CA ARG A 11 29.07 -1.68 -29.09
C ARG A 11 28.24 -0.98 -28.01
N ARG A 12 28.75 0.14 -27.52
CA ARG A 12 27.95 1.17 -26.84
C ARG A 12 27.34 2.11 -27.87
N ALA A 13 26.21 2.69 -27.44
CA ALA A 13 25.62 3.97 -27.82
C ALA A 13 24.66 4.00 -29.02
N ALA A 14 23.36 4.16 -28.72
CA ALA A 14 22.61 5.41 -28.89
C ALA A 14 21.17 5.13 -28.40
N MET A 15 20.77 5.62 -27.23
CA MET A 15 19.90 6.79 -27.10
C MET A 15 18.71 6.75 -28.06
N ASP A 16 17.56 6.30 -27.56
CA ASP A 16 16.31 6.91 -27.98
C ASP A 16 15.57 7.40 -26.72
N ARG A 17 15.58 8.72 -26.58
CA ARG A 17 14.95 9.50 -25.52
C ARG A 17 13.58 9.87 -26.06
N GLY A 18 12.56 9.11 -25.72
CA GLY A 18 11.21 9.41 -26.16
C GLY A 18 10.17 8.84 -25.21
N LEU A 19 9.75 9.68 -24.27
CA LEU A 19 8.37 9.80 -23.74
C LEU A 19 8.35 9.99 -22.22
N LEU A 20 8.92 11.11 -21.78
CA LEU A 20 8.57 11.72 -20.49
C LEU A 20 7.54 12.82 -20.77
N CYS A 21 6.26 12.43 -20.90
CA CYS A 21 5.17 13.40 -20.95
C CYS A 21 4.86 13.84 -19.51
N LEU A 22 5.50 14.94 -19.16
CA LEU A 22 5.31 15.75 -17.96
C LEU A 22 3.91 16.38 -17.98
N MET A 23 2.94 15.81 -17.28
CA MET A 23 1.71 16.53 -16.92
C MET A 23 1.99 17.38 -15.67
N LEU A 24 2.52 18.58 -15.90
CA LEU A 24 2.51 19.65 -14.91
C LEU A 24 1.07 20.15 -14.76
N VAL A 25 0.35 19.63 -13.76
CA VAL A 25 -0.84 20.34 -13.25
C VAL A 25 -0.33 21.48 -12.37
N ALA A 26 -0.55 22.71 -12.82
CA ALA A 26 -0.31 23.89 -12.02
C ALA A 26 -1.31 23.93 -10.85
N CYS A 27 -0.86 23.53 -9.65
CA CYS A 27 -1.58 23.86 -8.42
C CYS A 27 -1.50 25.37 -8.19
N LYS A 28 -2.60 26.07 -8.49
CA LYS A 28 -2.88 27.38 -7.89
C LYS A 28 -3.03 27.17 -6.38
N PRO A 29 -2.45 27.99 -5.50
CA PRO A 29 -2.76 27.89 -4.08
C PRO A 29 -4.24 28.22 -3.89
N ALA A 30 -5.03 27.23 -3.48
CA ALA A 30 -6.37 27.48 -2.98
C ALA A 30 -6.22 28.12 -1.60
N VAL A 31 -6.47 29.43 -1.53
CA VAL A 31 -6.69 30.11 -0.25
C VAL A 31 -8.11 29.71 0.16
N HIS A 32 -8.23 28.68 0.99
CA HIS A 32 -9.51 28.32 1.61
C HIS A 32 -9.64 29.15 2.89
N GLU A 33 -10.16 30.37 2.77
CA GLU A 33 -10.72 31.08 3.91
C GLU A 33 -12.15 30.58 4.13
N ASP A 34 -12.31 29.58 5.00
CA ASP A 34 -13.62 29.27 5.57
C ASP A 34 -13.76 29.98 6.92
N PRO A 35 -14.71 30.91 7.10
CA PRO A 35 -15.09 31.36 8.42
C PRO A 35 -16.03 30.31 9.02
N HIS A 36 -15.48 29.32 9.73
CA HIS A 36 -16.31 28.50 10.61
C HIS A 36 -16.88 29.41 11.74
N PRO A 37 -18.21 29.47 11.93
CA PRO A 37 -18.76 30.12 13.11
C PRO A 37 -18.34 29.33 14.36
N ALA A 38 -17.90 30.06 15.39
CA ALA A 38 -17.47 29.49 16.66
C ALA A 38 -18.56 28.58 17.25
N VAL A 39 -18.22 27.29 17.40
CA VAL A 39 -19.06 26.32 18.11
C VAL A 39 -18.95 26.62 19.61
N ALA A 40 -20.09 26.86 20.26
CA ALA A 40 -20.17 27.06 21.71
C ALA A 40 -19.68 25.82 22.48
N PRO A 41 -19.06 25.98 23.67
CA PRO A 41 -18.57 24.86 24.45
C PRO A 41 -19.72 23.96 24.93
N THR A 42 -19.66 22.68 24.61
CA THR A 42 -20.57 21.65 25.14
C THR A 42 -20.23 21.35 26.60
N PRO A 43 -21.21 21.04 27.47
CA PRO A 43 -20.93 20.68 28.86
C PRO A 43 -20.23 19.31 28.97
N ASP A 44 -19.31 19.22 29.95
CA ASP A 44 -18.52 18.02 30.26
C ASP A 44 -19.42 16.81 30.57
N VAL A 45 -19.32 15.78 29.73
CA VAL A 45 -19.87 14.44 30.00
C VAL A 45 -18.76 13.59 30.62
N PRO A 46 -18.98 12.92 31.77
CA PRO A 46 -17.95 12.12 32.41
C PRO A 46 -17.57 10.92 31.52
N VAL A 47 -16.27 10.79 31.23
CA VAL A 47 -15.70 9.64 30.52
C VAL A 47 -15.83 8.40 31.42
N ALA A 48 -16.83 7.57 31.13
CA ALA A 48 -16.90 6.22 31.67
C ALA A 48 -15.79 5.37 31.03
N SER A 49 -14.90 4.84 31.88
CA SER A 49 -13.86 3.89 31.49
C SER A 49 -14.51 2.58 31.00
N SER A 50 -14.68 2.48 29.69
CA SER A 50 -15.12 1.27 29.01
C SER A 50 -13.90 0.37 28.81
N ARG A 51 -13.76 -0.67 29.63
CA ARG A 51 -12.87 -1.80 29.32
C ARG A 51 -13.36 -2.41 28.01
N ALA A 52 -12.55 -2.29 26.96
CA ALA A 52 -12.74 -3.02 25.72
C ALA A 52 -12.95 -4.51 26.04
N ALA A 53 -14.08 -5.05 25.60
CA ALA A 53 -14.35 -6.48 25.64
C ALA A 53 -13.37 -7.20 24.67
N PRO A 54 -12.91 -8.41 25.02
CA PRO A 54 -12.06 -9.18 24.13
C PRO A 54 -12.86 -9.52 22.86
N HIS A 55 -12.32 -9.15 21.71
CA HIS A 55 -12.86 -9.55 20.42
C HIS A 55 -12.48 -11.02 20.22
N SER A 56 -13.39 -11.91 20.59
CA SER A 56 -13.27 -13.34 20.32
C SER A 56 -13.74 -13.63 18.90
N GLY A 57 -12.83 -14.08 18.03
CA GLY A 57 -13.15 -14.56 16.69
C GLY A 57 -11.89 -14.94 15.91
N ALA A 58 -11.43 -16.18 16.10
CA ALA A 58 -10.48 -16.94 15.28
C ALA A 58 -9.33 -16.14 14.62
N GLY A 59 -8.26 -15.92 15.39
CA GLY A 59 -6.98 -15.51 14.83
C GLY A 59 -6.38 -16.63 13.99
N ASP A 60 -6.28 -16.40 12.68
CA ASP A 60 -5.20 -17.01 11.92
C ASP A 60 -3.93 -16.30 12.38
N SER A 61 -3.04 -17.01 13.09
CA SER A 61 -1.87 -16.37 13.67
C SER A 61 -0.93 -15.96 12.54
N MET A 62 -0.95 -14.67 12.16
CA MET A 62 0.07 -14.13 11.26
C MET A 62 1.43 -14.24 11.96
N SER A 63 2.24 -15.18 11.49
CA SER A 63 3.64 -15.31 11.87
C SER A 63 4.44 -14.22 11.16
N GLU A 64 5.35 -13.56 11.87
CA GLU A 64 6.29 -12.65 11.23
C GLU A 64 7.17 -13.43 10.24
N LEU A 65 7.22 -12.91 9.02
CA LEU A 65 7.98 -13.49 7.92
C LEU A 65 9.41 -12.94 7.92
N PRO A 66 10.40 -13.74 7.48
CA PRO A 66 11.75 -13.24 7.27
C PRO A 66 11.76 -12.15 6.19
N SER A 67 12.84 -11.37 6.11
CA SER A 67 13.02 -10.40 5.03
C SER A 67 12.87 -11.03 3.65
N GLY A 68 12.14 -10.39 2.75
CA GLY A 68 11.84 -10.93 1.42
C GLY A 68 10.39 -10.69 1.00
N ILE A 69 10.03 -11.21 -0.18
CA ILE A 69 8.69 -11.11 -0.76
C ILE A 69 7.97 -12.46 -0.58
N HIS A 70 6.81 -12.43 0.04
CA HIS A 70 6.02 -13.60 0.40
C HIS A 70 4.57 -13.44 -0.02
N THR A 71 3.94 -14.55 -0.40
CA THR A 71 2.50 -14.62 -0.67
C THR A 71 1.79 -15.17 0.55
N GLN A 72 0.68 -14.56 0.94
CA GLN A 72 -0.09 -14.90 2.13
C GLN A 72 -1.59 -14.80 1.88
N THR A 73 -2.36 -15.43 2.74
CA THR A 73 -3.81 -15.28 2.80
C THR A 73 -4.23 -14.67 4.13
N PHE A 74 -5.34 -13.95 4.13
CA PHE A 74 -5.93 -13.35 5.33
C PHE A 74 -7.45 -13.48 5.25
N LEU A 75 -8.11 -13.75 6.37
CA LEU A 75 -9.57 -13.86 6.44
C LEU A 75 -10.19 -12.54 6.91
N VAL A 76 -11.21 -12.08 6.17
CA VAL A 76 -12.08 -10.97 6.54
C VAL A 76 -13.50 -11.50 6.59
N GLY A 77 -13.97 -11.85 7.79
CA GLY A 77 -15.14 -12.72 7.95
C GLY A 77 -14.89 -14.06 7.26
N ASP A 78 -15.80 -14.47 6.38
CA ASP A 78 -15.66 -15.70 5.57
C ASP A 78 -14.93 -15.47 4.24
N THR A 79 -14.42 -14.26 3.99
CA THR A 79 -13.75 -13.92 2.73
C THR A 79 -12.25 -14.07 2.84
N THR A 80 -11.66 -14.90 1.98
CA THR A 80 -10.20 -15.04 1.84
C THR A 80 -9.63 -13.95 0.95
N VAL A 81 -8.79 -13.09 1.54
CA VAL A 81 -7.98 -12.09 0.84
C VAL A 81 -6.60 -12.67 0.58
N ARG A 82 -6.22 -12.76 -0.70
CA ARG A 82 -4.83 -13.05 -1.09
C ARG A 82 -4.05 -11.75 -1.07
N TYR A 83 -2.82 -11.78 -0.60
CA TYR A 83 -1.93 -10.63 -0.67
C TYR A 83 -0.47 -11.05 -0.79
N THR A 84 0.33 -10.14 -1.32
CA THR A 84 1.79 -10.24 -1.27
C THR A 84 2.32 -9.26 -0.23
N ILE A 85 3.31 -9.65 0.55
CA ILE A 85 4.01 -8.80 1.50
C ILE A 85 5.51 -8.82 1.22
N LEU A 86 6.12 -7.64 1.22
CA LEU A 86 7.55 -7.44 1.29
C LEU A 86 7.92 -7.02 2.71
N VAL A 87 8.74 -7.83 3.37
CA VAL A 87 9.41 -7.47 4.63
C VAL A 87 10.81 -6.96 4.28
N PRO A 88 11.16 -5.71 4.63
CA PRO A 88 12.44 -5.12 4.25
C PRO A 88 13.59 -5.80 5.00
N GLU A 89 14.78 -5.78 4.41
CA GLU A 89 15.99 -6.17 5.12
C GLU A 89 16.13 -5.37 6.41
N GLY A 90 16.59 -6.03 7.48
CA GLY A 90 16.80 -5.46 8.80
C GLY A 90 15.56 -4.78 9.42
N TYR A 91 14.35 -5.21 9.08
CA TYR A 91 13.17 -4.95 9.90
C TYR A 91 13.42 -5.43 11.35
N SER A 92 12.95 -4.64 12.31
CA SER A 92 13.05 -4.96 13.75
C SER A 92 11.83 -4.42 14.48
N ARG A 93 11.29 -5.20 15.43
CA ARG A 93 10.20 -4.75 16.29
C ARG A 93 10.53 -3.54 17.16
N THR A 94 11.82 -3.27 17.38
CA THR A 94 12.27 -2.11 18.18
C THR A 94 12.37 -0.82 17.38
N ALA A 95 12.20 -0.88 16.05
CA ALA A 95 12.28 0.26 15.15
C ALA A 95 11.10 0.24 14.18
N PRO A 96 9.98 0.91 14.51
CA PRO A 96 8.77 0.89 13.69
C PRO A 96 9.04 1.32 12.24
N ALA A 97 8.61 0.48 11.29
CA ALA A 97 8.80 0.71 9.87
C ALA A 97 7.63 1.49 9.24
N PRO A 98 7.83 2.20 8.13
CA PRO A 98 6.72 2.65 7.29
C PRO A 98 5.96 1.46 6.70
N LEU A 99 4.67 1.64 6.43
CA LEU A 99 3.82 0.67 5.73
C LEU A 99 3.28 1.29 4.44
N ILE A 100 3.46 0.60 3.31
CA ILE A 100 2.90 0.99 2.02
C ILE A 100 1.91 -0.08 1.57
N VAL A 101 0.69 0.33 1.26
CA VAL A 101 -0.36 -0.51 0.69
C VAL A 101 -0.45 -0.21 -0.80
N MET A 102 -0.18 -1.19 -1.65
CA MET A 102 -0.17 -1.06 -3.12
C MET A 102 -1.32 -1.79 -3.78
N LEU A 103 -2.24 -1.03 -4.36
CA LEU A 103 -3.38 -1.54 -5.11
C LEU A 103 -2.99 -1.78 -6.58
N HIS A 104 -3.28 -2.97 -7.08
CA HIS A 104 -3.00 -3.33 -8.47
C HIS A 104 -3.95 -2.67 -9.47
N TYR A 105 -3.52 -2.61 -10.73
CA TYR A 105 -4.33 -2.18 -11.86
C TYR A 105 -5.37 -3.23 -12.26
N GLY A 106 -6.22 -2.93 -13.24
CA GLY A 106 -7.27 -3.85 -13.67
C GLY A 106 -6.72 -5.16 -14.24
N GLY A 107 -7.32 -6.27 -13.83
CA GLY A 107 -7.09 -7.58 -14.44
C GLY A 107 -7.65 -7.68 -15.85
N TYR A 108 -7.19 -8.66 -16.63
CA TYR A 108 -7.69 -8.86 -18.00
C TYR A 108 -9.14 -9.35 -17.94
N ASN A 109 -10.07 -8.65 -18.60
CA ASN A 109 -11.53 -8.89 -18.51
C ASN A 109 -12.10 -8.85 -17.08
N GLY A 110 -11.41 -8.17 -16.15
CA GLY A 110 -11.81 -8.14 -14.73
C GLY A 110 -11.33 -9.33 -13.92
N ASP A 111 -10.66 -10.31 -14.53
CA ASP A 111 -10.09 -11.45 -13.82
C ASP A 111 -8.74 -11.07 -13.19
N VAL A 112 -8.64 -11.28 -11.88
CA VAL A 112 -7.42 -11.02 -11.09
C VAL A 112 -6.76 -12.36 -10.74
N PRO A 113 -5.61 -12.69 -11.37
CA PRO A 113 -4.85 -13.88 -11.01
C PRO A 113 -4.46 -13.90 -9.53
N PRO A 114 -4.25 -15.07 -8.92
CA PRO A 114 -3.76 -15.13 -7.55
C PRO A 114 -2.44 -14.40 -7.35
N PHE A 115 -2.39 -13.56 -6.31
CA PHE A 115 -1.23 -12.74 -5.93
C PHE A 115 -0.81 -11.73 -7.01
N TYR A 116 -1.79 -11.20 -7.75
CA TYR A 116 -1.59 -10.20 -8.79
C TYR A 116 -0.84 -8.95 -8.28
N GLY A 117 -1.07 -8.58 -7.02
CA GLY A 117 -0.36 -7.51 -6.34
C GLY A 117 1.18 -7.66 -6.34
N ARG A 118 1.72 -8.88 -6.50
CA ARG A 118 3.18 -9.10 -6.54
C ARG A 118 3.87 -8.27 -7.63
N GLY A 119 3.24 -8.16 -8.80
CA GLY A 119 3.78 -7.36 -9.92
C GLY A 119 3.92 -5.89 -9.57
N MET A 120 3.02 -5.34 -8.74
CA MET A 120 3.13 -3.97 -8.25
C MET A 120 4.31 -3.78 -7.31
N ILE A 121 4.58 -4.76 -6.44
CA ILE A 121 5.72 -4.71 -5.53
C ILE A 121 7.03 -4.77 -6.34
N GLU A 122 7.19 -5.78 -7.18
CA GLU A 122 8.44 -6.02 -7.91
C GLU A 122 8.72 -4.95 -8.98
N GLY A 123 7.69 -4.54 -9.71
CA GLY A 123 7.82 -3.64 -10.86
C GLY A 123 7.81 -2.16 -10.52
N LEU A 124 7.18 -1.75 -9.40
CA LEU A 124 6.96 -0.34 -9.10
C LEU A 124 7.39 0.02 -7.67
N ALA A 125 6.78 -0.60 -6.66
CA ALA A 125 6.87 -0.12 -5.29
C ALA A 125 8.25 -0.39 -4.65
N GLN A 126 8.80 -1.61 -4.80
CA GLN A 126 10.11 -1.94 -4.26
C GLN A 126 11.22 -1.10 -4.90
N PRO A 127 11.28 -0.90 -6.24
CA PRO A 127 12.24 0.04 -6.83
C PRO A 127 12.06 1.48 -6.37
N ALA A 128 10.81 1.99 -6.30
CA ALA A 128 10.53 3.38 -5.96
C ALA A 128 10.80 3.71 -4.47
N PHE A 129 10.55 2.77 -3.57
CA PHE A 129 10.53 3.01 -2.12
C PHE A 129 11.64 2.25 -1.37
N ARG A 130 12.63 1.68 -2.07
CA ARG A 130 13.69 0.86 -1.46
C ARG A 130 14.39 1.55 -0.28
N SER A 131 14.70 2.83 -0.41
CA SER A 131 15.40 3.61 0.62
C SER A 131 14.59 3.81 1.90
N LEU A 132 13.26 3.71 1.83
CA LEU A 132 12.38 3.86 2.99
C LEU A 132 12.42 2.64 3.90
N ARG A 133 12.89 1.48 3.40
CA ARG A 133 12.84 0.20 4.10
C ARG A 133 11.45 -0.04 4.71
N ALA A 134 10.43 0.20 3.89
CA ALA A 134 9.04 0.02 4.26
C ALA A 134 8.65 -1.46 4.18
N ILE A 135 7.70 -1.86 5.04
CA ILE A 135 6.87 -3.02 4.75
C ILE A 135 5.94 -2.62 3.61
N ILE A 136 5.83 -3.46 2.58
CA ILE A 136 4.92 -3.21 1.46
C ILE A 136 3.94 -4.36 1.37
N ILE A 137 2.65 -4.08 1.38
CA ILE A 137 1.61 -5.07 1.12
C ILE A 137 0.88 -4.75 -0.17
N ALA A 138 0.50 -5.77 -0.92
CA ALA A 138 -0.28 -5.66 -2.13
C ALA A 138 -1.37 -6.74 -2.13
N PRO A 139 -2.59 -6.41 -1.68
CA PRO A 139 -3.73 -7.32 -1.75
C PRO A 139 -4.18 -7.52 -3.20
N ASP A 140 -4.83 -8.65 -3.46
CA ASP A 140 -5.69 -8.84 -4.62
C ASP A 140 -7.07 -8.26 -4.32
N SER A 141 -7.72 -7.64 -5.31
CA SER A 141 -9.14 -7.32 -5.20
C SER A 141 -9.97 -8.60 -5.19
N ILE A 142 -10.96 -8.67 -4.30
CA ILE A 142 -11.89 -9.80 -4.15
C ILE A 142 -12.84 -9.87 -5.35
N VAL A 143 -13.52 -8.76 -5.66
CA VAL A 143 -14.54 -8.68 -6.71
C VAL A 143 -14.48 -7.33 -7.41
N GLY A 144 -14.51 -7.34 -8.74
CA GLY A 144 -14.60 -6.12 -9.55
C GLY A 144 -13.45 -5.14 -9.29
N ASP A 145 -13.78 -3.86 -9.17
CA ASP A 145 -12.83 -2.80 -8.87
C ASP A 145 -12.69 -2.50 -7.37
N TRP A 146 -11.70 -1.68 -7.02
CA TRP A 146 -11.37 -1.34 -5.63
C TRP A 146 -12.42 -0.51 -4.87
N THR A 147 -13.51 -0.07 -5.52
CA THR A 147 -14.51 0.82 -4.91
C THR A 147 -15.69 0.07 -4.28
N THR A 148 -15.69 -1.26 -4.34
CA THR A 148 -16.68 -2.12 -3.67
C THR A 148 -16.49 -2.10 -2.15
N ALA A 149 -17.57 -2.36 -1.41
CA ALA A 149 -17.53 -2.39 0.05
C ALA A 149 -16.64 -3.55 0.57
N GLU A 150 -16.64 -4.66 -0.15
CA GLU A 150 -15.82 -5.84 0.14
C GLU A 150 -14.34 -5.54 0.01
N ASN A 151 -13.93 -4.86 -1.08
CA ASN A 151 -12.53 -4.47 -1.27
C ASN A 151 -12.07 -3.39 -0.28
N ASP A 152 -12.93 -2.40 0.00
CA ASP A 152 -12.66 -1.38 1.03
C ASP A 152 -12.42 -2.03 2.41
N ALA A 153 -13.34 -2.91 2.84
CA ALA A 153 -13.22 -3.64 4.10
C ALA A 153 -11.97 -4.55 4.13
N ALA A 154 -11.64 -5.20 3.01
CA ALA A 154 -10.48 -6.05 2.90
C ALA A 154 -9.16 -5.29 3.05
N VAL A 155 -9.01 -4.18 2.34
CA VAL A 155 -7.80 -3.33 2.40
C VAL A 155 -7.61 -2.78 3.81
N VAL A 156 -8.67 -2.24 4.42
CA VAL A 156 -8.61 -1.67 5.77
C VAL A 156 -8.31 -2.74 6.82
N SER A 157 -8.99 -3.87 6.78
CA SER A 157 -8.81 -4.96 7.75
C SER A 157 -7.40 -5.55 7.65
N LEU A 158 -6.92 -5.81 6.43
CA LEU A 158 -5.57 -6.29 6.21
C LEU A 158 -4.53 -5.27 6.71
N THR A 159 -4.70 -3.99 6.40
CA THR A 159 -3.77 -2.93 6.85
C THR A 159 -3.67 -2.88 8.37
N ARG A 160 -4.82 -2.85 9.07
CA ARG A 160 -4.85 -2.85 10.54
C ARG A 160 -4.25 -4.13 11.13
N ALA A 161 -4.51 -5.27 10.50
CA ALA A 161 -3.94 -6.54 10.93
C ALA A 161 -2.40 -6.50 10.81
N ILE A 162 -1.85 -6.08 9.67
CA ILE A 162 -0.40 -5.90 9.51
C ILE A 162 0.18 -4.95 10.56
N MET A 163 -0.47 -3.83 10.84
CA MET A 163 -0.03 -2.88 11.89
C MET A 163 -0.07 -3.47 13.30
N SER A 164 -0.93 -4.46 13.55
CA SER A 164 -1.00 -5.15 14.84
C SER A 164 0.06 -6.24 15.00
N HIS A 165 0.50 -6.84 13.89
CA HIS A 165 1.47 -7.95 13.88
C HIS A 165 2.91 -7.50 13.67
N TYR A 166 3.12 -6.40 12.94
CA TYR A 166 4.42 -5.80 12.67
C TYR A 166 4.56 -4.46 13.39
N ALA A 167 5.78 -4.11 13.82
CA ALA A 167 6.07 -2.78 14.33
C ALA A 167 6.03 -1.78 13.16
N VAL A 168 4.88 -1.11 13.02
CA VAL A 168 4.64 -0.08 12.02
C VAL A 168 4.47 1.27 12.70
N ASP A 169 5.05 2.31 12.12
CA ASP A 169 4.79 3.69 12.55
C ASP A 169 3.43 4.14 11.99
N PRO A 170 2.40 4.36 12.84
CA PRO A 170 1.06 4.71 12.36
C PRO A 170 1.02 6.05 11.62
N ALA A 171 1.99 6.94 11.83
CA ALA A 171 2.11 8.19 11.09
C ALA A 171 2.72 8.01 9.69
N LYS A 172 3.13 6.79 9.32
CA LYS A 172 3.80 6.46 8.05
C LYS A 172 3.12 5.30 7.32
N VAL A 173 1.79 5.24 7.40
CA VAL A 173 0.97 4.31 6.62
C VAL A 173 0.47 5.02 5.36
N VAL A 174 0.86 4.52 4.19
CA VAL A 174 0.58 5.15 2.89
C VAL A 174 -0.20 4.21 2.01
N LEU A 175 -1.26 4.72 1.38
CA LEU A 175 -2.00 4.01 0.33
C LEU A 175 -1.56 4.50 -1.05
N SER A 176 -1.34 3.59 -1.99
CA SER A 176 -1.03 3.94 -3.38
C SER A 176 -1.49 2.83 -4.32
N GLY A 177 -1.55 3.13 -5.62
CA GLY A 177 -2.00 2.18 -6.64
C GLY A 177 -2.01 2.79 -8.03
N TYR A 178 -2.04 1.93 -9.05
CA TYR A 178 -1.94 2.29 -10.46
C TYR A 178 -3.25 2.03 -11.21
N SER A 179 -3.70 2.97 -12.06
CA SER A 179 -4.89 2.85 -12.90
C SER A 179 -6.15 2.56 -12.07
N MET A 180 -6.74 1.35 -12.18
CA MET A 180 -7.82 0.90 -11.28
C MET A 180 -7.43 1.04 -9.80
N GLY A 181 -6.18 0.70 -9.45
CA GLY A 181 -5.63 0.90 -8.10
C GLY A 181 -5.46 2.37 -7.73
N GLY A 182 -5.28 3.27 -8.71
CA GLY A 182 -5.27 4.72 -8.48
C GLY A 182 -6.67 5.24 -8.10
N VAL A 183 -7.71 4.75 -8.80
CA VAL A 183 -9.11 5.01 -8.44
C VAL A 183 -9.42 4.47 -7.05
N GLY A 184 -8.99 3.23 -6.74
CA GLY A 184 -9.09 2.65 -5.41
C GLY A 184 -8.38 3.46 -4.33
N THR A 185 -7.20 3.97 -4.63
CA THR A 185 -6.43 4.82 -3.71
C THR A 185 -7.18 6.09 -3.37
N TRP A 186 -7.77 6.75 -4.38
CA TRP A 186 -8.60 7.94 -4.15
C TRP A 186 -9.84 7.60 -3.32
N HIS A 187 -10.54 6.51 -3.66
CA HIS A 187 -11.77 6.09 -3.00
C HIS A 187 -11.55 5.73 -1.52
N ILE A 188 -10.66 4.77 -1.25
CA ILE A 188 -10.40 4.23 0.07
C ILE A 188 -9.66 5.28 0.94
N GLY A 189 -8.69 5.98 0.36
CA GLY A 189 -7.93 7.02 1.06
C GLY A 189 -8.81 8.20 1.52
N ASN A 190 -9.85 8.55 0.76
CA ASN A 190 -10.80 9.59 1.16
C ASN A 190 -11.68 9.15 2.34
N LYS A 191 -12.05 7.87 2.42
CA LYS A 191 -12.91 7.31 3.47
C LYS A 191 -12.17 7.05 4.79
N HIS A 192 -10.90 6.64 4.73
CA HIS A 192 -10.14 6.14 5.87
C HIS A 192 -8.93 7.05 6.19
N GLN A 193 -9.18 8.35 6.31
CA GLN A 193 -8.17 9.36 6.64
C GLN A 193 -7.60 9.20 8.06
N ASP A 194 -8.29 8.45 8.93
CA ASP A 194 -7.80 8.06 10.25
C ASP A 194 -6.70 6.98 10.18
N LEU A 195 -6.64 6.22 9.08
CA LEU A 195 -5.73 5.10 8.89
C LEU A 195 -4.53 5.45 8.01
N PHE A 196 -4.75 6.20 6.94
CA PHE A 196 -3.70 6.52 5.97
C PHE A 196 -3.18 7.94 6.16
N ALA A 197 -1.88 8.05 6.48
CA ALA A 197 -1.19 9.33 6.59
C ALA A 197 -1.04 10.04 5.22
N ALA A 198 -1.03 9.27 4.13
CA ALA A 198 -1.08 9.80 2.77
C ALA A 198 -1.71 8.81 1.79
N ALA A 199 -2.30 9.34 0.72
CA ALA A 199 -2.79 8.59 -0.42
C ALA A 199 -2.13 9.13 -1.71
N ILE A 200 -1.53 8.25 -2.50
CA ILE A 200 -0.80 8.59 -3.74
C ILE A 200 -1.44 7.83 -4.92
N PRO A 201 -2.49 8.36 -5.54
CA PRO A 201 -3.12 7.74 -6.69
C PRO A 201 -2.25 7.95 -7.94
N ILE A 202 -2.02 6.88 -8.72
CA ILE A 202 -1.23 6.92 -9.95
C ILE A 202 -2.12 6.50 -11.12
N ALA A 203 -2.07 7.27 -12.21
CA ALA A 203 -2.80 7.03 -13.45
C ALA A 203 -1.93 6.39 -14.53
#